data_AF-A0A2K1XWZ9-F1
#
_entry.id   AF-A0A2K1XWZ9-F1
#
_cell.length_a   1.000
_cell.length_b   1.000
_cell.length_c   1.000
_cell.angle_alpha   90.00
_cell.angle_beta   90.00
_cell.angle_gamma   90.00
#
_symmetry.space_group_name_H-M   'P 1'
#
loop_
_entity.id
_entity.type
_entity.pdbx_description
1 polymer ?
#
loop_
_entity_poly.entity_id
_entity_poly.type
_entity_poly.pdbx_seq_one_letter_code
_entity_poly.pdbx_strand_id
1 'polypeptide(L)' 'MREEAAWELMEFIFSNERDIFSGGAGTTTTTIEWARLELMKSPRVMEKEQAELRQAFKGKSKVEEVDIENLDYLKAIIK' A
#
# COMPACT_ATOMS: atom_id res chain seq x y z
N MET A 1 31.58 22.79 -16.26
CA MET A 1 30.84 23.69 -15.33
C MET A 1 29.32 23.62 -15.46
N ARG A 2 28.67 24.08 -16.55
CA ARG A 2 27.18 24.03 -16.63
C ARG A 2 26.59 22.61 -16.79
N GLU A 3 27.29 21.72 -17.49
CA GLU A 3 26.84 20.34 -17.67
C GLU A 3 27.09 19.48 -16.41
N GLU A 4 28.21 19.67 -15.73
CA GLU A 4 28.51 19.01 -14.45
C GLU A 4 27.46 19.31 -13.38
N ALA A 5 27.07 20.59 -13.24
CA ALA A 5 26.02 20.99 -12.31
C ALA A 5 24.64 20.37 -12.66
N ALA A 6 24.35 20.13 -13.94
CA ALA A 6 23.12 19.47 -14.36
C ALA A 6 23.12 17.98 -14.00
N TRP A 7 24.26 17.30 -14.13
CA TRP A 7 24.42 15.90 -13.72
C TRP A 7 24.33 15.72 -12.21
N GLU A 8 24.95 16.61 -11.43
CA GLU A 8 24.84 16.58 -9.95
C GLU A 8 23.39 16.78 -9.48
N LEU A 9 22.65 17.69 -10.12
CA LEU A 9 21.22 17.88 -9.83
C LEU A 9 20.38 16.65 -10.21
N MET A 10 20.71 15.98 -11.31
CA MET A 10 20.02 14.77 -11.76
C MET A 10 20.28 13.61 -10.80
N GLU A 11 21.53 13.37 -10.40
CA GLU A 11 21.90 12.36 -9.40
C GLU A 11 21.24 12.64 -8.04
N PHE A 12 21.19 13.90 -7.60
CA PHE A 12 20.50 14.28 -6.37
C PHE A 12 19.00 13.98 -6.42
N ILE A 13 18.33 14.31 -7.53
CA ILE A 13 16.90 14.02 -7.73
C ILE A 13 16.66 12.50 -7.74
N PHE A 14 17.41 11.74 -8.54
CA PHE A 14 17.24 10.29 -8.63
C PHE A 14 17.59 9.56 -7.34
N SER A 15 18.58 10.04 -6.57
CA SER A 15 18.89 9.49 -5.25
C SER A 15 17.68 9.64 -4.32
N ASN A 16 17.09 10.84 -4.25
CA ASN A 16 15.96 11.10 -3.37
C ASN A 16 14.71 10.30 -3.77
N GLU A 17 14.46 10.13 -5.07
CA GLU A 17 13.38 9.27 -5.58
C GLU A 17 13.57 7.80 -5.17
N ARG A 18 14.79 7.27 -5.26
CA ARG A 18 15.10 5.89 -4.85
C ARG A 18 14.92 5.69 -3.35
N ASP A 19 15.36 6.64 -2.54
CA ASP A 19 15.25 6.56 -1.08
C ASP A 19 13.78 6.57 -0.62
N ILE A 20 12.96 7.43 -1.23
CA ILE A 20 11.52 7.48 -0.96
C ILE A 20 10.84 6.17 -1.38
N PHE A 21 11.16 5.65 -2.56
CA PHE A 21 10.60 4.39 -3.04
C PHE A 21 11.02 3.21 -2.16
N SER A 22 12.30 3.10 -1.81
CA SER A 22 12.83 2.02 -0.99
C SER A 22 12.27 2.06 0.44
N GLY A 23 12.25 3.24 1.06
CA GLY A 23 11.69 3.43 2.40
C GLY A 23 10.19 3.13 2.47
N GLY A 24 9.43 3.56 1.46
CA GLY A 24 8.00 3.26 1.33
C GLY A 24 7.73 1.78 1.05
N ALA A 25 8.52 1.16 0.17
CA ALA A 25 8.33 -0.25 -0.22
C ALA A 25 8.60 -1.21 0.95
N GLY A 26 9.67 -0.99 1.71
CA GLY A 26 10.01 -1.85 2.86
C GLY A 26 8.93 -1.82 3.95
N THR A 27 8.50 -0.62 4.35
CA THR A 27 7.48 -0.43 5.40
C THR A 27 6.11 -0.95 4.98
N THR A 28 5.70 -0.72 3.74
CA THR A 28 4.42 -1.20 3.19
C THR A 28 4.41 -2.73 3.10
N THR A 29 5.51 -3.34 2.63
CA THR A 29 5.62 -4.81 2.52
C THR A 29 5.46 -5.46 3.89
N THR A 30 6.20 -4.99 4.89
CA THR A 30 6.11 -5.53 6.25
C THR A 30 4.71 -5.36 6.86
N THR A 31 4.04 -4.23 6.61
CA THR A 31 2.67 -4.00 7.10
C THR A 31 1.67 -4.98 6.49
N ILE A 32 1.75 -5.22 5.18
CA ILE A 32 0.90 -6.18 4.48
C ILE A 32 1.17 -7.61 4.98
N GLU A 33 2.43 -7.97 5.20
CA GLU A 33 2.81 -9.28 5.75
C GLU A 33 2.22 -9.51 7.15
N TRP A 34 2.33 -8.52 8.04
CA TRP A 34 1.74 -8.60 9.37
C TRP A 34 0.21 -8.68 9.33
N ALA A 35 -0.45 -7.83 8.54
CA ALA A 35 -1.90 -7.88 8.36
C ALA A 35 -2.35 -9.26 7.85
N ARG A 36 -1.63 -9.82 6.88
CA ARG A 36 -1.91 -11.16 6.34
C ARG A 36 -1.74 -12.26 7.38
N LEU A 37 -0.66 -12.20 8.18
CA LEU A 37 -0.42 -13.18 9.24
C LEU A 37 -1.49 -13.11 10.34
N GLU A 38 -1.90 -11.91 10.73
CA GLU A 38 -2.93 -11.69 11.75
C GLU A 38 -4.31 -12.20 11.28
N LEU A 39 -4.65 -11.93 10.01
CA LEU A 39 -5.85 -12.48 9.37
C LEU A 39 -5.83 -14.03 9.34
N MET A 40 -4.69 -14.64 9.00
CA MET A 40 -4.55 -16.10 8.97
C MET A 40 -4.70 -16.76 10.34
N LYS A 41 -4.35 -16.04 11.42
CA LYS A 41 -4.52 -16.53 12.81
C LYS A 41 -5.97 -16.45 13.30
N SER A 42 -6.80 -15.62 12.67
CA SER A 42 -8.19 -15.41 13.07
C SER A 42 -9.16 -15.60 11.90
N PRO A 43 -9.58 -16.86 11.62
CA PRO A 43 -10.47 -17.17 10.51
C PRO A 43 -11.77 -16.36 10.51
N ARG A 44 -12.30 -16.02 11.68
CA ARG A 44 -13.52 -15.19 11.82
C ARG A 44 -13.31 -13.74 11.36
N VAL A 45 -12.14 -13.16 11.62
CA VAL A 45 -11.78 -11.81 11.16
C VAL A 45 -11.56 -11.84 9.65
N MET A 46 -10.89 -12.88 9.15
CA MET A 46 -10.67 -13.08 7.71
C MET A 46 -11.99 -13.27 6.93
N GLU A 47 -12.94 -14.03 7.45
CA GLU A 47 -14.26 -14.19 6.81
C GLU A 47 -15.02 -12.86 6.71
N LYS A 48 -14.95 -12.04 7.76
CA LYS A 48 -15.62 -10.74 7.81
C LYS A 48 -14.98 -9.72 6.87
N GLU A 49 -13.65 -9.68 6.83
CA GLU A 49 -12.89 -8.82 5.89
C GLU A 49 -13.19 -9.18 4.45
N GLN A 50 -13.15 -10.47 4.11
CA GLN A 50 -13.45 -10.89 2.76
C GLN A 50 -14.92 -10.66 2.37
N ALA A 51 -15.85 -10.74 3.33
CA ALA A 51 -17.25 -10.39 3.10
C ALA A 51 -17.41 -8.90 2.77
N GLU A 52 -16.71 -8.01 3.48
CA GLU A 52 -16.66 -6.58 3.19
C GLU A 52 -16.10 -6.33 1.78
N LEU A 53 -14.94 -6.91 1.44
CA LEU A 53 -14.35 -6.76 0.11
C LEU A 53 -15.28 -7.28 -1.01
N ARG A 54 -15.86 -8.46 -0.83
CA ARG A 54 -16.78 -9.05 -1.81
C ARG A 54 -18.02 -8.22 -2.01
N GLN A 55 -18.51 -7.56 -0.96
CA GLN A 55 -19.66 -6.66 -1.05
C GLN A 55 -19.29 -5.33 -1.70
N ALA A 56 -18.18 -4.71 -1.27
CA ALA A 56 -17.72 -3.42 -1.77
C ALA A 56 -17.36 -3.43 -3.26
N PHE A 57 -16.83 -4.55 -3.75
CA PHE A 57 -16.38 -4.69 -5.14
C PHE A 57 -17.31 -5.54 -6.02
N LYS A 58 -18.52 -5.87 -5.53
CA LYS A 58 -19.46 -6.71 -6.28
C LYS A 58 -19.83 -6.04 -7.62
N GLY A 59 -19.50 -6.70 -8.72
CA GLY A 59 -19.82 -6.22 -10.07
C GLY A 59 -18.93 -5.09 -10.59
N LYS A 60 -17.86 -4.72 -9.86
CA LYS A 60 -16.86 -3.76 -10.34
C LYS A 60 -15.77 -4.47 -11.15
N SER A 61 -15.42 -3.91 -12.30
CA SER A 61 -14.34 -4.38 -13.15
C SER A 61 -12.99 -3.73 -12.82
N LYS A 62 -13.01 -2.58 -12.15
CA LYS A 62 -11.83 -1.82 -11.71
C LYS A 62 -12.09 -1.24 -10.32
N VAL A 63 -11.06 -1.25 -9.49
CA VAL A 63 -11.06 -0.64 -8.14
C VAL A 63 -10.38 0.71 -8.23
N GLU A 64 -11.00 1.74 -7.65
CA GLU A 64 -10.45 3.09 -7.54
C GLU A 64 -10.07 3.42 -6.09
N GLU A 65 -9.24 4.44 -5.88
CA GLU A 65 -8.76 4.81 -4.54
C GLU A 65 -9.92 5.20 -3.60
N VAL A 66 -10.95 5.88 -4.13
CA VAL A 66 -12.18 6.22 -3.39
C VAL A 66 -12.96 4.99 -2.91
N ASP A 67 -12.79 3.84 -3.57
CA ASP A 67 -13.46 2.60 -3.15
C ASP A 67 -12.82 2.02 -1.89
N ILE A 68 -11.53 2.29 -1.68
CA ILE A 68 -10.78 1.88 -0.50
C ILE A 68 -11.17 2.74 0.71
N GLU A 69 -11.62 3.98 0.47
CA GLU A 69 -12.11 4.86 1.55
C GLU A 69 -13.33 4.28 2.28
N ASN A 70 -14.12 3.43 1.62
CA ASN A 70 -15.32 2.84 2.20
C ASN A 70 -15.10 1.45 2.85
N LEU A 71 -13.84 1.02 2.98
CA LEU A 71 -13.48 -0.26 3.61
C LEU A 71 -13.10 -0.04 5.08
N ASP A 72 -14.11 0.23 5.92
CA ASP A 72 -13.92 0.55 7.33
C ASP A 72 -13.32 -0.61 8.12
N TYR A 73 -13.69 -1.85 7.81
CA TYR A 73 -13.16 -3.02 8.50
C TYR A 73 -11.73 -3.33 8.07
N LEU A 74 -11.40 -3.20 6.78
CA LEU A 74 -10.01 -3.27 6.30
C LEU A 74 -9.12 -2.22 6.99
N LYS A 75 -9.58 -0.97 7.09
CA LYS A 75 -8.86 0.09 7.81
C LYS A 75 -8.63 -0.25 9.28
N ALA A 76 -9.58 -0.92 9.93
CA ALA A 76 -9.44 -1.34 11.32
C ALA A 76 -8.39 -2.45 11.52
N ILE A 77 -8.09 -3.25 10.50
CA ILE A 77 -7.06 -4.31 10.54
C ILE A 77 -5.65 -3.74 10.35
N ILE A 78 -5.52 -2.68 9.54
CA ILE A 78 -4.24 -2.04 9.20
C ILE A 78 -3.81 -1.01 10.28
N LYS A 79 -4.71 -0.67 11.22
CA LYS A 79 -4.52 0.39 12.22
C LYS A 79 -3.54 0.03 13.33
#